data_AF-A0A840XFD6-F1
#
_entry.id   AF-A0A840XFD6-F1
#
_cell.length_a   1.000
_cell.length_b   1.000
_cell.length_c   1.000
_cell.angle_alpha   90.00
_cell.angle_beta   90.00
_cell.angle_gamma   90.00
#
_symmetry.space_group_name_H-M   'P 1'
#
loop_
_entity.id
_entity.type
_entity.pdbx_description
1 polymer ?
#
loop_
_entity_poly.entity_id
_entity_poly.type
_entity_poly.pdbx_seq_one_letter_code
_entity_poly.pdbx_strand_id
1 'polypeptide(L)'
;MIRAEMARVLAFIQLGDNRHVDGLVLDYWMEVVGDLPFEAAMQAVRRFRRERPGVYLEPGHLLELAGVVDEKPSPIPDLTEQVGRALALERAGLTEEQAAAMTVEELAARLQPPRALDAGEEWAVPVEVDDE
;
A
#
# COMPACT_ATOMS: atom_id res chain seq x y z
N MET A 1 10.30 3.09 4.32
CA MET A 1 9.26 2.06 4.14
C MET A 1 9.50 0.87 5.07
N ILE A 2 8.47 0.10 5.39
CA ILE A 2 8.60 -1.14 6.17
C ILE A 2 8.94 -2.35 5.28
N ARG A 3 9.40 -3.45 5.88
CA ARG A 3 9.84 -4.66 5.15
C ARG A 3 8.76 -5.25 4.24
N ALA A 4 7.49 -5.20 4.66
CA ALA A 4 6.36 -5.64 3.85
C ALA A 4 6.13 -4.76 2.59
N GLU A 5 6.36 -3.45 2.71
CA GLU A 5 6.29 -2.52 1.58
C GLU A 5 7.45 -2.76 0.61
N MET A 6 8.66 -3.01 1.13
CA MET A 6 9.81 -3.34 0.29
C MET A 6 9.60 -4.64 -0.49
N ALA A 7 9.02 -5.66 0.14
CA ALA A 7 8.66 -6.90 -0.54
C ALA A 7 7.69 -6.65 -1.71
N ARG A 8 6.74 -5.72 -1.55
CA ARG A 8 5.83 -5.30 -2.63
C ARG A 8 6.56 -4.57 -3.76
N VAL A 9 7.49 -3.66 -3.44
CA VAL A 9 8.34 -2.99 -4.44
C VAL A 9 9.13 -4.02 -5.24
N LEU A 10 9.79 -4.97 -4.58
CA LEU A 10 10.58 -6.02 -5.22
C LEU A 10 9.73 -6.98 -6.06
N ALA A 11 8.54 -7.35 -5.59
CA ALA A 11 7.61 -8.16 -6.37
C ALA A 11 7.18 -7.46 -7.66
N PHE A 12 6.94 -6.14 -7.63
CA PHE A 12 6.63 -5.37 -8.82
C PHE A 12 7.83 -5.29 -9.78
N ILE A 13 9.03 -5.09 -9.25
CA ILE A 13 10.27 -5.06 -10.04
C ILE A 13 10.50 -6.40 -10.75
N GLN A 14 10.24 -7.52 -10.06
CA GLN A 14 10.37 -8.89 -10.56
C GLN A 14 9.46 -9.19 -11.76
N LEU A 15 8.36 -8.45 -11.94
CA LEU A 15 7.53 -8.58 -13.15
C LEU A 15 8.26 -8.10 -14.41
N GLY A 16 9.20 -7.17 -14.25
CA GLY A 16 9.93 -6.54 -15.36
C GLY A 16 11.39 -7.00 -15.50
N ASP A 17 11.98 -7.52 -14.43
CA ASP A 17 13.24 -8.27 -14.49
C ASP A 17 13.03 -9.64 -13.86
N ASN A 18 13.47 -10.72 -14.52
CA ASN A 18 13.32 -12.10 -14.02
C ASN A 18 14.25 -12.38 -12.80
N ARG A 19 14.22 -11.50 -11.81
CA ARG A 19 15.02 -11.55 -10.60
C ARG A 19 14.47 -12.60 -9.65
N HIS A 20 15.38 -13.28 -8.97
CA HIS A 20 15.05 -14.07 -7.80
C HIS A 20 15.03 -13.18 -6.57
N VAL A 21 13.87 -13.04 -5.93
CA VAL A 21 13.72 -12.25 -4.71
C VAL A 21 13.71 -13.21 -3.51
N ASP A 22 14.73 -13.10 -2.67
CA ASP A 22 14.86 -13.83 -1.42
C ASP A 22 15.07 -12.88 -0.22
N GLY A 23 15.31 -13.43 0.97
CA GLY A 23 15.52 -12.64 2.18
C GLY A 23 16.76 -11.74 2.11
N LEU A 24 17.84 -12.19 1.48
CA LEU A 24 19.08 -11.42 1.36
C LEU A 24 18.90 -10.25 0.40
N VAL A 25 18.21 -10.47 -0.72
CA VAL A 25 17.83 -9.41 -1.66
C VAL A 25 16.95 -8.38 -0.95
N LEU A 26 15.97 -8.83 -0.17
CA LEU A 26 15.10 -7.94 0.59
C LEU A 26 15.88 -7.08 1.59
N ASP A 27 16.80 -7.69 2.35
CA ASP A 27 17.60 -6.98 3.35
C ASP A 27 18.59 -6.00 2.70
N TYR A 28 19.22 -6.37 1.60
CA TYR A 28 20.06 -5.47 0.81
C TYR A 28 19.27 -4.26 0.29
N TRP A 29 18.06 -4.47 -0.23
CA TRP A 29 17.22 -3.37 -0.70
C TRP A 29 16.75 -2.47 0.45
N MET A 30 16.40 -3.06 1.60
CA MET A 30 16.08 -2.30 2.81
C MET A 30 17.26 -1.43 3.28
N GLU A 31 18.49 -1.92 3.17
CA GLU A 31 19.69 -1.16 3.54
C GLU A 31 19.91 0.05 2.63
N VAL A 32 19.69 -0.10 1.31
CA VAL A 32 20.03 0.94 0.33
C VAL A 32 18.90 1.96 0.14
N VAL A 33 17.64 1.53 0.16
CA VAL A 33 16.47 2.37 -0.18
C VAL A 33 15.31 2.25 0.81
N GLY A 34 15.53 1.63 1.96
CA GLY A 34 14.49 1.43 2.97
C GLY A 34 14.04 2.72 3.66
N ASP A 35 14.80 3.81 3.55
CA ASP A 35 14.45 5.15 4.02
C ASP A 35 13.42 5.86 3.12
N LEU A 36 13.29 5.45 1.85
CA LEU A 36 12.30 6.02 0.95
C LEU A 36 10.86 5.72 1.43
N PRO A 37 9.92 6.67 1.26
CA PRO A 37 8.49 6.38 1.33
C PRO A 37 8.09 5.36 0.25
N PHE A 38 7.14 4.47 0.56
CA PHE A 38 6.67 3.44 -0.38
C PHE A 38 6.20 4.04 -1.71
N GLU A 39 5.39 5.10 -1.67
CA GLU A 39 4.87 5.75 -2.86
C GLU A 39 5.98 6.35 -3.74
N ALA A 40 7.01 6.96 -3.12
CA ALA A 40 8.14 7.51 -3.85
C ALA A 40 8.94 6.39 -4.56
N ALA A 41 9.15 5.26 -3.90
CA ALA A 41 9.81 4.10 -4.49
C ALA A 41 9.01 3.50 -5.67
N MET A 42 7.70 3.36 -5.53
CA MET A 42 6.84 2.85 -6.61
C MET A 42 6.81 3.79 -7.81
N GLN A 43 6.75 5.11 -7.58
CA GLN A 43 6.83 6.10 -8.66
C GLN A 43 8.20 6.06 -9.36
N ALA A 44 9.29 5.97 -8.60
CA ALA A 44 10.64 5.83 -9.14
C ALA A 44 10.77 4.57 -10.02
N VAL A 45 10.25 3.42 -9.57
CA VAL A 45 10.26 2.17 -10.37
C VAL A 45 9.48 2.36 -11.68
N ARG A 46 8.26 2.92 -11.61
CA ARG A 46 7.44 3.17 -12.81
C ARG A 46 8.14 4.11 -13.79
N ARG A 47 8.76 5.18 -13.27
CA ARG A 47 9.53 6.14 -14.06
C ARG A 47 10.72 5.48 -14.74
N PHE A 48 11.52 4.71 -13.98
CA PHE A 48 12.66 3.97 -14.50
C PHE A 48 12.25 3.06 -15.67
N ARG A 49 11.18 2.27 -15.49
CA ARG A 49 10.72 1.34 -16.54
C ARG A 49 10.24 2.06 -17.81
N ARG A 50 9.70 3.27 -17.68
CA ARG A 50 9.28 4.10 -18.83
C ARG A 50 10.47 4.74 -19.55
N GLU A 51 11.42 5.27 -18.80
CA GLU A 51 12.54 6.05 -19.34
C GLU A 51 13.71 5.16 -19.79
N ARG A 52 13.90 4.00 -19.15
CA ARG A 52 15.03 3.08 -19.35
C ARG A 52 14.54 1.63 -19.56
N PRO A 53 13.72 1.36 -20.60
CA PRO A 53 13.22 0.01 -20.85
C PRO A 53 14.35 -0.97 -21.17
N GLY A 54 14.25 -2.21 -20.68
CA GLY A 54 15.26 -3.27 -20.89
C GLY A 54 16.52 -3.13 -20.04
N VAL A 55 16.66 -2.06 -19.25
CA VAL A 55 17.78 -1.88 -18.32
C VAL A 55 17.47 -2.57 -17.00
N TYR A 56 18.47 -3.24 -16.43
CA TYR A 56 18.35 -3.85 -15.11
C TYR A 56 18.23 -2.78 -14.02
N LEU A 57 17.26 -2.94 -13.12
CA LEU A 57 16.90 -1.94 -12.13
C LEU A 57 17.59 -2.23 -10.79
N GLU A 58 18.68 -1.51 -10.53
CA GLU A 58 19.40 -1.53 -9.25
C GLU A 58 18.81 -0.56 -8.22
N PRO A 59 19.00 -0.77 -6.89
CA PRO A 59 18.41 0.08 -5.85
C PRO A 59 18.85 1.54 -5.95
N GLY A 60 20.10 1.82 -6.33
CA GLY A 60 20.60 3.19 -6.48
C GLY A 60 19.80 4.05 -7.47
N HIS A 61 19.16 3.43 -8.47
CA HIS A 61 18.29 4.15 -9.40
C HIS A 61 17.01 4.68 -8.75
N LEU A 62 16.52 4.04 -7.68
CA LEU A 62 15.38 4.57 -6.93
C LEU A 62 15.76 5.86 -6.23
N LEU A 63 16.97 5.95 -5.66
CA LEU A 63 17.45 7.19 -5.03
C LEU A 63 17.59 8.32 -6.05
N GLU A 64 18.17 8.01 -7.22
CA GLU A 64 18.31 8.96 -8.34
C GLU A 64 16.95 9.55 -8.75
N LEU A 65 15.92 8.70 -8.87
CA LEU A 65 14.61 9.10 -9.39
C LEU A 65 13.65 9.61 -8.31
N ALA A 66 13.78 9.16 -7.07
CA ALA A 66 12.96 9.60 -5.94
C ALA A 66 13.31 11.04 -5.51
N GLY A 67 14.54 11.49 -5.73
CA GLY A 67 14.93 12.90 -5.58
C GLY A 67 14.35 13.84 -6.64
N VAL A 68 13.70 13.29 -7.69
CA VAL A 68 13.12 14.02 -8.82
C VAL A 68 11.59 13.82 -8.88
N VAL A 69 10.94 13.50 -7.76
CA VAL A 69 9.48 13.37 -7.70
C VAL A 69 8.86 14.76 -7.91
N ASP A 70 8.56 15.05 -9.17
CA ASP A 70 7.61 16.06 -9.59
C ASP A 70 6.24 15.64 -9.06
N GLU A 71 5.58 16.52 -8.31
CA GLU A 71 4.44 16.29 -7.40
C GLU A 71 3.15 15.81 -8.11
N LYS A 72 3.20 15.42 -9.38
CA LYS A 72 2.02 14.99 -10.13
C LYS A 72 1.65 13.55 -9.76
N PRO A 73 0.51 13.33 -9.07
CA PRO A 73 0.07 11.98 -8.73
C PRO A 73 -0.13 11.16 -10.00
N SER A 74 0.38 9.93 -9.97
CA SER A 74 0.23 8.97 -11.06
C SER A 74 -1.26 8.67 -11.28
N PRO A 75 -1.75 8.62 -12.53
CA PRO A 75 -3.17 8.35 -12.83
C PRO A 75 -3.56 6.87 -12.61
N ILE A 76 -2.67 6.05 -12.05
CA ILE A 76 -2.97 4.66 -11.73
C ILE A 76 -3.64 4.67 -10.36
N PRO A 77 -4.90 4.21 -10.25
CA PRO A 77 -5.63 4.26 -8.99
C PRO A 77 -4.88 3.43 -7.94
N ASP A 78 -4.76 3.98 -6.74
CA ASP A 78 -4.12 3.31 -5.61
C ASP A 78 -4.89 2.01 -5.33
N LEU A 79 -4.21 0.87 -5.39
CA LEU A 79 -4.82 -0.43 -5.15
C LEU A 79 -5.28 -0.55 -3.68
N THR A 80 -4.61 0.13 -2.75
CA THR A 80 -4.99 0.18 -1.34
C THR A 80 -6.30 0.95 -1.18
N GLU A 81 -6.41 2.11 -1.83
CA GLU A 81 -7.64 2.89 -1.90
C GLU A 81 -8.78 2.12 -2.57
N GLN A 82 -8.52 1.44 -3.69
CA GLN A 82 -9.53 0.64 -4.40
C GLN A 82 -10.02 -0.55 -3.57
N VAL A 83 -9.11 -1.29 -2.93
CA VAL A 83 -9.49 -2.42 -2.06
C VAL A 83 -10.22 -1.91 -0.82
N GLY A 84 -9.76 -0.82 -0.22
CA GLY A 84 -10.45 -0.17 0.90
C GLY A 84 -11.86 0.28 0.53
N ARG A 85 -12.03 0.86 -0.66
CA ARG A 85 -13.33 1.27 -1.21
C ARG A 85 -14.25 0.07 -1.45
N ALA A 86 -13.75 -0.99 -2.10
CA ALA A 86 -14.55 -2.20 -2.36
C ALA A 86 -15.06 -2.83 -1.04
N LEU A 87 -14.20 -2.95 -0.04
CA LEU A 87 -14.57 -3.46 1.30
C LEU A 87 -15.58 -2.55 2.01
N ALA A 88 -15.45 -1.23 1.88
CA ALA A 88 -16.37 -0.28 2.48
C ALA A 88 -17.77 -0.39 1.85
N LEU A 89 -17.85 -0.54 0.54
CA LEU A 89 -19.10 -0.75 -0.19
C LEU A 89 -19.76 -2.08 0.17
N GLU A 90 -18.99 -3.16 0.23
CA GLU A 90 -19.47 -4.48 0.64
C GLU A 90 -20.08 -4.45 2.05
N ARG A 91 -19.39 -3.82 3.01
CA ARG A 91 -19.89 -3.67 4.39
C ARG A 91 -21.17 -2.84 4.48
N ALA A 92 -21.32 -1.84 3.61
CA ALA A 92 -22.53 -1.02 3.53
C ALA A 92 -23.66 -1.70 2.72
N GLY A 93 -23.42 -2.89 2.15
CA GLY A 93 -24.37 -3.58 1.27
C GLY A 93 -24.65 -2.81 -0.02
N LEU A 94 -23.66 -2.05 -0.51
CA LEU A 94 -23.79 -1.19 -1.68
C LEU A 94 -22.99 -1.77 -2.86
N THR A 95 -23.55 -1.63 -4.06
CA THR A 95 -22.83 -1.87 -5.31
C THR A 95 -22.08 -0.62 -5.76
N GLU A 96 -21.10 -0.77 -6.65
CA GLU A 96 -20.41 0.38 -7.24
C GLU A 96 -21.34 1.32 -8.01
N GLU A 97 -22.34 0.77 -8.71
CA GLU A 97 -23.33 1.55 -9.47
C GLU A 97 -24.21 2.39 -8.53
N GLN A 98 -24.64 1.82 -7.41
CA GLN A 98 -25.38 2.55 -6.38
C GLN A 98 -24.52 3.65 -5.75
N ALA A 99 -23.24 3.36 -5.46
CA ALA A 99 -22.33 4.35 -4.90
C ALA A 99 -22.03 5.51 -5.88
N ALA A 100 -21.96 5.22 -7.18
CA ALA A 100 -21.74 6.22 -8.22
C ALA A 100 -22.97 7.13 -8.46
N ALA A 101 -24.17 6.63 -8.19
CA ALA A 101 -25.42 7.38 -8.30
C ALA A 101 -25.70 8.27 -7.07
N MET A 102 -24.93 8.14 -5.99
CA MET A 102 -25.07 8.91 -4.76
C MET A 102 -24.15 10.13 -4.76
N THR A 103 -24.59 11.18 -4.07
CA THR A 103 -23.70 12.31 -3.77
C THR A 103 -22.62 11.91 -2.75
N VAL A 104 -21.52 12.65 -2.71
CA VAL A 104 -20.40 12.39 -1.79
C VAL A 104 -20.86 12.40 -0.32
N GLU A 105 -21.78 13.29 0.05
CA GLU A 105 -22.32 13.38 1.40
C GLU A 105 -23.21 12.18 1.76
N GLU A 106 -24.05 11.72 0.84
CA GLU A 106 -24.91 10.55 1.04
C GLU A 106 -24.09 9.26 1.14
N LEU A 107 -23.06 9.13 0.31
CA LEU A 107 -22.15 7.99 0.35
C LEU A 107 -21.35 8.00 1.66
N ALA A 108 -20.82 9.14 2.07
CA ALA A 108 -20.11 9.28 3.33
C ALA A 108 -20.99 8.93 4.54
N ALA A 109 -22.27 9.33 4.55
CA ALA A 109 -23.21 8.98 5.61
C ALA A 109 -23.49 7.46 5.69
N ARG A 110 -23.46 6.74 4.57
CA ARG A 110 -23.62 5.28 4.53
C ARG A 110 -22.34 4.51 4.88
N LEU A 111 -21.18 5.09 4.57
CA LEU A 111 -19.87 4.52 4.87
C LEU A 111 -19.35 4.91 6.26
N GLN A 112 -20.12 5.70 7.03
CA GLN A 112 -19.73 6.07 8.39
C GLN A 112 -19.45 4.80 9.21
N PRO A 113 -18.31 4.74 9.92
CA PRO A 113 -18.10 3.66 10.87
C PRO A 113 -19.23 3.67 11.91
N PRO A 114 -19.58 2.52 12.51
CA PRO A 114 -20.53 2.52 13.61
C PRO A 114 -20.06 3.57 14.62
N ARG A 115 -20.98 4.49 14.96
CA ARG A 115 -20.78 5.52 15.98
C ARG A 115 -20.07 4.83 17.15
N ALA A 116 -18.91 5.38 17.54
CA ALA A 116 -18.06 4.83 18.58
C ALA A 116 -18.93 4.25 19.70
N LEU A 117 -18.67 3.01 20.10
CA LEU A 117 -19.23 2.43 21.31
C LEU A 117 -19.00 3.47 22.42
N ASP A 118 -20.09 4.07 22.89
CA ASP A 118 -20.06 4.87 24.10
C ASP A 118 -19.53 3.97 25.24
N ALA A 119 -18.61 4.53 26.02
CA ALA A 119 -18.19 4.12 27.35
C ALA A 119 -17.39 2.80 27.50
N GLY A 120 -16.11 2.94 27.87
CA GLY A 120 -15.64 2.38 29.14
C GLY A 120 -15.60 0.86 29.34
N GLU A 121 -15.47 0.05 28.30
CA GLU A 121 -15.31 -1.41 28.48
C GLU A 121 -13.82 -1.79 28.43
N GLU A 122 -13.24 -1.92 29.62
CA GLU A 122 -11.97 -2.59 29.88
C GLU A 122 -11.97 -3.95 29.18
N TRP A 123 -11.07 -4.16 28.23
CA TRP A 123 -10.78 -5.50 27.70
C TRP A 123 -10.05 -6.28 28.79
N ALA A 124 -10.80 -6.81 29.76
CA ALA A 124 -10.32 -7.84 30.64
C ALA A 124 -10.13 -9.12 29.81
N VAL A 125 -8.87 -9.42 29.47
CA VAL A 125 -8.49 -10.73 28.95
C VAL A 125 -8.47 -11.69 30.14
N PRO A 126 -9.30 -12.74 30.19
CA PRO A 126 -9.13 -13.76 31.21
C PRO A 126 -7.85 -14.52 30.90
N VAL A 127 -6.82 -14.31 31.71
CA VAL A 127 -5.66 -15.21 31.76
C VAL A 127 -6.12 -16.43 32.54
N GLU A 128 -6.42 -17.52 31.85
CA GLU A 128 -6.50 -18.84 32.48
C GLU A 128 -5.09 -19.17 32.99
N VAL A 129 -4.94 -19.17 34.31
CA VAL A 129 -3.74 -19.67 34.98
C VAL A 129 -3.98 -21.17 35.16
N ASP A 130 -3.30 -21.98 34.36
CA ASP A 130 -3.16 -23.42 34.62
C ASP A 130 -2.27 -23.59 35.86
N ASP A 131 -2.88 -24.00 36.98
CA ASP A 131 -2.16 -24.55 38.13
C ASP A 131 -2.10 -26.08 37.96
N GLU A 132 -0.94 -26.59 37.52
CA GLU A 132 -0.54 -27.99 37.74
C GLU A 132 0.93 -28.12 38.16
#